data_AF-A0A3N5MX82-F1
#
_entry.id   AF-A0A3N5MX82-F1
#
_cell.length_a   1.000
_cell.length_b   1.000
_cell.length_c   1.000
_cell.angle_alpha   90.00
_cell.angle_beta   90.00
_cell.angle_gamma   90.00
#
_symmetry.space_group_name_H-M   'P 1'
#
loop_
_entity.id
_entity.type
_entity.pdbx_description
1 polymer ?
#
loop_
_entity_poly.entity_id
_entity_poly.type
_entity_poly.pdbx_seq_one_letter_code
_entity_poly.pdbx_strand_id
1 'polypeptide(L)'
;LDIRAFRVQEALDTGHIVLVAGFQGVSTDKAVTTLGRGGSDTTAVALAHALGAEVCEIYTDVDGVYTANPSVVARACKIDRISYDEMLEMAAAGAQVLALRSVEYARKYDIPIHVRSSFSDSEGTWVREDDETMELEQPIIRAVTYSTDDAKVTVRGVPDKPGVAAQVFSALAEAHVNVDMIIQNVSEKGRSDISCVIAAEDGPAADRALRDVVAQLGASGYDADERVAKISIVGAGMRANPWVAAKMFSTLAELGINIDMISTSPIKISCVIDETRVEEAVRTLHTAFELDDQCVYAESPEGGAAAKRAAPAKSGAAARKGAAGEKGAAGEKRSS
;
A
#
# COMPACT_ATOMS: atom_id res chain seq x y z
N LEU A 1 -7.90 11.88 22.20
CA LEU A 1 -8.29 10.91 23.26
C LEU A 1 -7.64 11.36 24.55
N ASP A 2 -8.37 11.27 25.66
CA ASP A 2 -7.78 11.41 27.01
C ASP A 2 -7.78 10.03 27.65
N ILE A 3 -6.62 9.55 28.08
CA ILE A 3 -6.46 8.22 28.68
C ILE A 3 -5.95 8.37 30.11
N ARG A 4 -6.76 7.90 31.05
CA ARG A 4 -6.43 7.85 32.48
C ARG A 4 -6.13 6.42 32.88
N ALA A 5 -4.86 6.04 32.80
CA ALA A 5 -4.41 4.66 33.02
C ALA A 5 -4.14 4.30 34.49
N PHE A 6 -4.55 5.12 35.48
CA PHE A 6 -4.18 4.94 36.90
C PHE A 6 -4.53 3.54 37.46
N ARG A 7 -5.70 2.98 37.13
CA ARG A 7 -6.09 1.63 37.58
C ARG A 7 -5.25 0.54 36.95
N VAL A 8 -4.83 0.77 35.70
CA VAL A 8 -3.99 -0.17 34.96
C VAL A 8 -2.59 -0.14 35.57
N GLN A 9 -2.04 1.04 35.82
CA GLN A 9 -0.74 1.20 36.47
C GLN A 9 -0.69 0.56 37.86
N GLU A 10 -1.68 0.84 38.72
CA GLU A 10 -1.74 0.26 40.07
C GLU A 10 -1.75 -1.28 40.04
N ALA A 11 -2.51 -1.87 39.11
CA ALA A 11 -2.55 -3.32 38.94
C ALA A 11 -1.22 -3.88 38.40
N LEU A 12 -0.58 -3.20 37.44
CA LEU A 12 0.74 -3.58 36.91
C LEU A 12 1.82 -3.51 38.00
N ASP A 13 1.81 -2.47 38.84
CA ASP A 13 2.76 -2.29 39.95
C ASP A 13 2.66 -3.43 40.98
N THR A 14 1.48 -4.07 41.09
CA THR A 14 1.25 -5.25 41.94
C THR A 14 1.55 -6.59 41.25
N GLY A 15 2.05 -6.58 40.01
CA GLY A 15 2.45 -7.78 39.26
C GLY A 15 1.32 -8.50 38.54
N HIS A 16 0.18 -7.83 38.28
CA HIS A 16 -0.94 -8.42 37.56
C HIS A 16 -0.85 -8.18 36.04
N ILE A 17 -1.35 -9.14 35.25
CA ILE A 17 -1.66 -8.93 33.84
C ILE A 17 -3.03 -8.26 33.75
N VAL A 18 -3.10 -7.08 33.13
CA VAL A 18 -4.34 -6.31 33.03
C VAL A 18 -5.00 -6.52 31.67
N LEU A 19 -6.24 -7.01 31.68
CA LEU A 19 -7.06 -7.16 30.48
C LEU A 19 -7.99 -5.95 30.33
N VAL A 20 -7.84 -5.22 29.24
CA VAL A 20 -8.67 -4.05 28.92
C VAL A 20 -9.54 -4.35 27.71
N ALA A 21 -10.83 -4.06 27.81
CA ALA A 21 -11.71 -4.08 26.65
C ALA A 21 -11.38 -2.88 25.75
N GLY A 22 -10.84 -3.15 24.55
CA GLY A 22 -10.57 -2.14 23.54
C GLY A 22 -11.84 -1.54 22.92
N PHE A 23 -11.68 -0.56 22.03
CA PHE A 23 -12.74 0.06 21.20
C PHE A 23 -13.77 0.92 21.94
N GLN A 24 -13.89 0.77 23.25
CA GLN A 24 -14.85 1.48 24.09
C GLN A 24 -14.24 2.71 24.77
N GLY A 25 -15.05 3.74 24.95
CA GLY A 25 -14.70 4.96 25.66
C GLY A 25 -15.88 5.53 26.43
N VAL A 26 -15.66 6.63 27.12
CA VAL A 26 -16.70 7.36 27.86
C VAL A 26 -16.67 8.83 27.43
N SER A 27 -17.84 9.38 27.05
CA SER A 27 -17.97 10.79 26.71
C SER A 27 -17.85 11.69 27.95
N THR A 28 -17.74 13.01 27.74
CA THR A 28 -17.77 14.00 28.84
C THR A 28 -19.03 13.89 29.69
N ASP A 29 -20.14 13.46 29.08
CA ASP A 29 -21.45 13.30 29.71
C ASP A 29 -21.63 11.90 30.33
N LYS A 30 -20.55 11.13 30.45
CA LYS A 30 -20.52 9.77 31.00
C LYS A 30 -21.31 8.73 30.19
N ALA A 31 -21.59 9.00 28.92
CA ALA A 31 -22.18 8.01 28.02
C ALA A 31 -21.10 7.07 27.47
N VAL A 32 -21.41 5.78 27.35
CA VAL A 32 -20.52 4.82 26.69
C VAL A 32 -20.48 5.16 25.19
N THR A 33 -19.28 5.30 24.64
CA THR A 33 -19.03 5.58 23.23
C THR A 33 -18.09 4.54 22.63
N THR A 34 -18.04 4.46 21.30
CA THR A 34 -17.10 3.62 20.56
C THR A 34 -16.13 4.47 19.74
N LEU A 35 -15.00 3.90 19.35
CA LEU A 35 -13.96 4.57 18.55
C LEU A 35 -14.09 4.32 17.03
N GLY A 36 -15.07 3.53 16.62
CA GLY A 36 -15.26 3.12 15.22
C GLY A 36 -14.28 2.01 14.79
N ARG A 37 -14.28 1.70 13.49
CA ARG A 37 -13.42 0.64 12.91
C ARG A 37 -11.95 0.84 13.32
N GLY A 38 -11.29 -0.24 13.74
CA GLY A 38 -9.91 -0.18 14.24
C GLY A 38 -9.75 0.43 15.64
N GLY A 39 -10.85 0.58 16.38
CA GLY A 39 -10.82 1.19 17.71
C GLY A 39 -10.05 0.36 18.75
N SER A 40 -9.93 -0.95 18.58
CA SER A 40 -9.12 -1.81 19.47
C SER A 40 -7.63 -1.46 19.34
N ASP A 41 -7.09 -1.44 18.11
CA ASP A 41 -5.71 -1.05 17.83
C ASP A 41 -5.42 0.36 18.37
N THR A 42 -6.34 1.30 18.11
CA THR A 42 -6.22 2.68 18.60
C THR A 42 -6.18 2.72 20.13
N THR A 43 -6.96 1.88 20.81
CA THR A 43 -6.95 1.78 22.28
C THR A 43 -5.63 1.23 22.78
N ALA A 44 -5.10 0.19 22.13
CA ALA A 44 -3.84 -0.44 22.50
C ALA A 44 -2.67 0.56 22.41
N VAL A 45 -2.53 1.25 21.28
CA VAL A 45 -1.47 2.25 21.08
C VAL A 45 -1.61 3.42 22.06
N ALA A 46 -2.84 3.88 22.30
CA ALA A 46 -3.06 4.99 23.22
C ALA A 46 -2.79 4.60 24.69
N LEU A 47 -3.08 3.37 25.09
CA LEU A 47 -2.67 2.82 26.40
C LEU A 47 -1.16 2.67 26.50
N ALA A 48 -0.51 2.17 25.44
CA ALA A 48 0.95 2.05 25.38
C ALA A 48 1.62 3.41 25.63
N HIS A 49 1.15 4.47 24.97
CA HIS A 49 1.61 5.83 25.23
C HIS A 49 1.35 6.27 26.69
N ALA A 50 0.14 6.08 27.20
CA ALA A 50 -0.25 6.53 28.54
C ALA A 50 0.52 5.82 29.67
N LEU A 51 0.99 4.60 29.42
CA LEU A 51 1.77 3.78 30.35
C LEU A 51 3.30 3.91 30.14
N GLY A 52 3.74 4.63 29.10
CA GLY A 52 5.16 4.71 28.74
C GLY A 52 5.74 3.38 28.28
N ALA A 53 4.96 2.56 27.57
CA ALA A 53 5.40 1.28 27.06
C ALA A 53 6.46 1.45 25.94
N GLU A 54 7.41 0.53 25.89
CA GLU A 54 8.48 0.52 24.87
C GLU A 54 7.97 0.09 23.49
N VAL A 55 6.92 -0.73 23.44
CA VAL A 55 6.33 -1.27 22.22
C VAL A 55 4.83 -1.53 22.41
N CYS A 56 4.05 -1.36 21.33
CA CYS A 56 2.69 -1.85 21.23
C CYS A 56 2.64 -3.02 20.23
N GLU A 57 2.45 -4.24 20.72
CA GLU A 57 2.30 -5.42 19.85
C GLU A 57 0.85 -5.56 19.39
N ILE A 58 0.65 -5.68 18.08
CA ILE A 58 -0.65 -5.92 17.45
C ILE A 58 -0.61 -7.33 16.86
N TYR A 59 -1.37 -8.23 17.51
CA TYR A 59 -1.51 -9.61 17.09
C TYR A 59 -2.70 -9.77 16.15
N THR A 60 -2.45 -10.34 14.96
CA THR A 60 -3.45 -10.56 13.91
C THR A 60 -3.31 -11.97 13.30
N ASP A 61 -4.07 -12.26 12.25
CA ASP A 61 -4.04 -13.52 11.50
C ASP A 61 -2.94 -13.56 10.43
N VAL A 62 -2.41 -12.41 10.03
CA VAL A 62 -1.19 -12.28 9.22
C VAL A 62 0.06 -12.14 10.09
N ASP A 63 1.22 -12.57 9.59
CA ASP A 63 2.50 -12.54 10.31
C ASP A 63 3.35 -11.31 10.00
N GLY A 64 2.77 -10.30 9.36
CA GLY A 64 3.41 -9.02 9.11
C GLY A 64 2.70 -8.23 8.01
N VAL A 65 3.32 -7.11 7.65
CA VAL A 65 2.96 -6.30 6.48
C VAL A 65 3.77 -6.80 5.28
N TYR A 66 3.15 -6.86 4.11
CA TYR A 66 3.77 -7.41 2.90
C TYR A 66 3.93 -6.36 1.80
N THR A 67 4.88 -6.60 0.87
CA THR A 67 5.12 -5.74 -0.30
C THR A 67 3.96 -5.73 -1.30
N ALA A 68 3.04 -6.70 -1.23
CA ALA A 68 1.71 -6.69 -1.86
C ALA A 68 0.80 -7.69 -1.14
N ASN A 69 -0.50 -7.73 -1.45
CA ASN A 69 -1.39 -8.75 -0.92
C ASN A 69 -0.93 -10.17 -1.37
N PRO A 70 -0.53 -11.07 -0.47
CA PRO A 70 -0.02 -12.40 -0.83
C PRO A 70 -1.04 -13.28 -1.56
N SER A 71 -2.34 -13.03 -1.40
CA SER A 71 -3.39 -13.73 -2.14
C SER A 71 -3.44 -13.35 -3.63
N VAL A 72 -2.96 -12.15 -3.98
CA VAL A 72 -2.86 -11.67 -5.37
C VAL A 72 -1.48 -11.94 -5.94
N VAL A 73 -0.43 -11.72 -5.16
CA VAL A 73 0.98 -11.86 -5.55
C VAL A 73 1.64 -12.92 -4.68
N ALA A 74 1.79 -14.13 -5.21
CA ALA A 74 2.37 -15.25 -4.46
C ALA A 74 3.82 -15.04 -4.01
N ARG A 75 4.55 -14.13 -4.68
CA ARG A 75 5.93 -13.74 -4.35
C ARG A 75 6.01 -12.48 -3.47
N ALA A 76 4.90 -12.01 -2.91
CA ALA A 76 4.92 -10.90 -1.97
C ALA A 76 5.83 -11.23 -0.78
N CYS A 77 6.71 -10.29 -0.45
CA CYS A 77 7.69 -10.45 0.63
C CYS A 77 7.18 -9.76 1.89
N LYS A 78 7.42 -10.37 3.06
CA LYS A 78 7.18 -9.71 4.34
C LYS A 78 8.17 -8.57 4.50
N ILE A 79 7.67 -7.43 4.97
CA ILE A 79 8.44 -6.23 5.28
C ILE A 79 8.90 -6.35 6.73
N ASP A 80 10.20 -6.41 7.00
CA ASP A 80 10.68 -6.49 8.39
C ASP A 80 10.50 -5.17 9.15
N ARG A 81 10.69 -4.05 8.44
CA ARG A 81 10.58 -2.68 8.98
C ARG A 81 9.95 -1.72 7.98
N ILE A 82 9.08 -0.84 8.47
CA ILE A 82 8.39 0.18 7.70
C ILE A 82 8.24 1.46 8.54
N SER A 83 8.40 2.62 7.90
CA SER A 83 8.18 3.91 8.57
C SER A 83 6.70 4.14 8.90
N TYR A 84 6.40 5.08 9.81
CA TYR A 84 5.01 5.42 10.08
C TYR A 84 4.34 6.03 8.84
N ASP A 85 5.06 6.88 8.08
CA ASP A 85 4.52 7.53 6.89
C ASP A 85 4.18 6.53 5.78
N GLU A 86 5.04 5.54 5.53
CA GLU A 86 4.75 4.48 4.55
C GLU A 86 3.58 3.60 4.99
N MET A 87 3.51 3.22 6.26
CA MET A 87 2.41 2.41 6.77
C MET A 87 1.07 3.18 6.72
N LEU A 88 1.07 4.49 7.00
CA LEU A 88 -0.10 5.34 6.84
C LEU A 88 -0.59 5.37 5.39
N GLU A 89 0.33 5.53 4.44
CA GLU A 89 -0.01 5.57 3.02
C GLU A 89 -0.49 4.21 2.50
N MET A 90 0.11 3.11 2.97
CA MET A 90 -0.35 1.75 2.66
C MET A 90 -1.75 1.49 3.22
N ALA A 91 -2.01 1.85 4.49
CA ALA A 91 -3.31 1.67 5.12
C ALA A 91 -4.39 2.49 4.41
N ALA A 92 -4.08 3.74 4.04
CA ALA A 92 -4.98 4.60 3.27
C ALA A 92 -5.23 4.08 1.84
N ALA A 93 -4.28 3.35 1.26
CA ALA A 93 -4.36 2.79 -0.09
C ALA A 93 -4.98 1.38 -0.17
N GLY A 94 -5.46 0.83 0.95
CA GLY A 94 -6.20 -0.44 0.99
C GLY A 94 -5.50 -1.59 1.71
N ALA A 95 -4.31 -1.38 2.30
CA ALA A 95 -3.69 -2.41 3.13
C ALA A 95 -4.48 -2.60 4.44
N GLN A 96 -5.09 -3.77 4.64
CA GLN A 96 -6.00 -4.04 5.77
C GLN A 96 -5.32 -4.60 7.03
N VAL A 97 -4.01 -4.40 7.21
CA VAL A 97 -3.24 -5.01 8.31
C VAL A 97 -3.34 -4.20 9.62
N LEU A 98 -3.29 -2.86 9.52
CA LEU A 98 -3.36 -1.96 10.67
C LEU A 98 -4.43 -0.89 10.45
N ALA A 99 -5.14 -0.54 11.52
CA ALA A 99 -6.05 0.59 11.49
C ALA A 99 -5.30 1.92 11.30
N LEU A 100 -5.67 2.73 10.30
CA LEU A 100 -5.03 4.02 10.02
C LEU A 100 -4.83 4.89 11.27
N ARG A 101 -5.89 5.03 12.09
CA ARG A 101 -5.86 5.83 13.33
C ARG A 101 -4.87 5.34 14.38
N SER A 102 -4.61 4.03 14.46
CA SER A 102 -3.64 3.50 15.42
C SER A 102 -2.22 3.89 15.01
N VAL A 103 -1.92 3.81 13.71
CA VAL A 103 -0.64 4.24 13.15
C VAL A 103 -0.44 5.76 13.27
N GLU A 104 -1.49 6.56 13.05
CA GLU A 104 -1.44 8.03 13.26
C GLU A 104 -1.10 8.37 14.71
N TYR A 105 -1.73 7.66 15.67
CA TYR A 105 -1.49 7.87 17.09
C TYR A 105 -0.07 7.43 17.47
N ALA A 106 0.39 6.29 16.95
CA ALA A 106 1.75 5.80 17.17
C ALA A 106 2.80 6.80 16.68
N ARG A 107 2.65 7.30 15.45
CA ARG A 107 3.52 8.34 14.88
C ARG A 107 3.57 9.59 15.74
N LYS A 108 2.41 10.07 16.19
CA LYS A 108 2.30 11.32 16.96
C LYS A 108 3.07 11.26 18.28
N TYR A 109 3.09 10.09 18.91
CA TYR A 109 3.67 9.89 20.24
C TYR A 109 4.93 9.03 20.24
N ASP A 110 5.45 8.72 19.04
CA ASP A 110 6.60 7.87 18.80
C ASP A 110 6.53 6.53 19.55
N ILE A 111 5.42 5.81 19.37
CA ILE A 111 5.21 4.48 19.95
C ILE A 111 5.43 3.42 18.88
N PRO A 112 6.51 2.61 18.96
CA PRO A 112 6.74 1.53 18.01
C PRO A 112 5.58 0.53 18.02
N ILE A 113 5.07 0.20 16.84
CA ILE A 113 4.10 -0.89 16.67
C ILE A 113 4.83 -2.13 16.16
N HIS A 114 4.51 -3.28 16.73
CA HIS A 114 5.02 -4.57 16.26
C HIS A 114 3.86 -5.45 15.78
N VAL A 115 3.74 -5.64 14.47
CA VAL A 115 2.70 -6.46 13.85
C VAL A 115 3.14 -7.91 13.86
N ARG A 116 2.38 -8.78 14.52
CA ARG A 116 2.71 -10.20 14.68
C ARG A 116 1.52 -11.10 14.40
N SER A 117 1.78 -12.37 14.09
CA SER A 117 0.71 -13.38 14.03
C SER A 117 0.46 -14.00 15.40
N SER A 118 -0.80 -14.32 15.69
CA SER A 118 -1.14 -15.21 16.81
C SER A 118 -0.88 -16.69 16.51
N PHE A 119 -0.59 -17.01 15.25
CA PHE A 119 -0.47 -18.39 14.74
C PHE A 119 0.96 -18.78 14.36
N SER A 120 1.93 -17.87 14.46
CA SER A 120 3.32 -18.14 14.12
C SER A 120 4.29 -17.41 15.05
N ASP A 121 5.48 -18.00 15.22
CA ASP A 121 6.60 -17.39 15.94
C ASP A 121 7.48 -16.50 15.04
N SER A 122 6.99 -16.17 13.83
CA SER A 122 7.65 -15.20 12.95
C SER A 122 7.88 -13.91 13.72
N GLU A 123 8.99 -13.23 13.45
CA GLU A 123 9.32 -11.98 14.14
C GLU A 123 8.17 -10.97 14.00
N GLY A 124 7.63 -10.82 12.79
CA GLY A 124 6.63 -9.82 12.48
C GLY A 124 7.14 -8.71 11.56
N THR A 125 6.47 -7.56 11.63
CA THR A 125 6.90 -6.30 11.01
C THR A 125 6.93 -5.20 12.07
N TRP A 126 8.05 -4.48 12.15
CA TRP A 126 8.18 -3.28 12.97
C TRP A 126 7.71 -2.04 12.21
N VAL A 127 6.80 -1.28 12.80
CA VAL A 127 6.39 0.05 12.33
C VAL A 127 6.99 1.09 13.28
N ARG A 128 8.02 1.81 12.81
CA ARG A 128 8.76 2.83 13.55
C ARG A 128 9.60 3.68 12.59
N GLU A 129 10.03 4.86 13.01
CA GLU A 129 11.09 5.57 12.28
C GLU A 129 12.42 4.83 12.48
N ASP A 130 13.20 4.70 11.39
CA ASP A 130 14.56 4.17 11.46
C ASP A 130 15.56 5.31 11.79
N ASP A 131 16.74 4.95 12.31
CA ASP A 131 17.83 5.91 12.49
C ASP A 131 18.37 6.39 11.12
N GLU A 132 18.83 7.65 11.03
CA GLU A 132 19.29 8.34 9.80
C GLU A 132 20.31 7.53 8.95
N THR A 133 21.01 6.57 9.55
CA THR A 133 22.01 5.73 8.88
C THR A 133 21.41 4.65 7.95
N MET A 134 20.11 4.36 8.07
CA MET A 134 19.45 3.30 7.29
C MET A 134 18.86 3.77 5.95
N GLU A 135 18.76 5.09 5.71
CA GLU A 135 18.18 5.66 4.48
C GLU A 135 18.92 5.26 3.20
N LEU A 136 20.19 4.83 3.30
CA LEU A 136 21.06 4.55 2.15
C LEU A 136 20.83 3.18 1.48
N GLU A 137 20.21 2.21 2.17
CA GLU A 137 20.01 0.84 1.67
C GLU A 137 18.54 0.47 1.42
N GLN A 138 17.60 1.38 1.63
CA GLN A 138 16.17 1.07 1.51
C GLN A 138 15.71 1.03 0.03
N PRO A 139 14.80 0.10 -0.32
CA PRO A 139 14.16 0.08 -1.63
C PRO A 139 13.43 1.39 -1.95
N ILE A 140 13.50 1.83 -3.20
CA ILE A 140 12.80 3.05 -3.65
C ILE A 140 11.28 2.92 -3.45
N ILE A 141 10.74 1.73 -3.72
CA ILE A 141 9.34 1.36 -3.53
C ILE A 141 9.26 0.26 -2.50
N ARG A 142 8.36 0.41 -1.53
CA ARG A 142 8.15 -0.54 -0.45
C ARG A 142 7.01 -1.50 -0.75
N ALA A 143 5.92 -1.01 -1.36
CA ALA A 143 4.76 -1.84 -1.60
C ALA A 143 3.90 -1.40 -2.79
N VAL A 144 3.13 -2.36 -3.31
CA VAL A 144 2.00 -2.16 -4.20
C VAL A 144 0.73 -2.55 -3.45
N THR A 145 -0.22 -1.62 -3.39
CA THR A 145 -1.51 -1.77 -2.69
C THR A 145 -2.65 -1.53 -3.68
N TYR A 146 -3.84 -2.02 -3.34
CA TYR A 146 -5.03 -1.75 -4.12
C TYR A 146 -6.29 -1.76 -3.25
N SER A 147 -7.35 -1.16 -3.78
CA SER A 147 -8.72 -1.16 -3.24
C SER A 147 -9.72 -1.32 -4.39
N THR A 148 -10.71 -2.20 -4.19
CA THR A 148 -11.84 -2.45 -5.10
C THR A 148 -13.17 -1.96 -4.53
N ASP A 149 -13.16 -1.43 -3.30
CA ASP A 149 -14.35 -0.95 -2.60
C ASP A 149 -14.59 0.55 -2.85
N ASP A 150 -14.09 1.07 -3.98
CA ASP A 150 -14.07 2.48 -4.35
C ASP A 150 -15.05 2.76 -5.52
N ALA A 151 -15.63 3.95 -5.55
CA ALA A 151 -16.38 4.47 -6.68
C ALA A 151 -15.84 5.83 -7.12
N LYS A 152 -15.78 6.05 -8.43
CA LYS A 152 -15.40 7.32 -9.05
C LYS A 152 -16.64 8.14 -9.30
N VAL A 153 -16.68 9.36 -8.77
CA VAL A 153 -17.78 10.30 -8.94
C VAL A 153 -17.28 11.56 -9.63
N THR A 154 -17.98 12.02 -10.66
CA THR A 154 -17.61 13.22 -11.44
C THR A 154 -18.77 14.17 -11.60
N VAL A 155 -18.60 15.41 -11.14
CA VAL A 155 -19.48 16.54 -11.46
C VAL A 155 -18.90 17.26 -12.68
N ARG A 156 -19.59 17.16 -13.81
CA ARG A 156 -19.10 17.61 -15.11
C ARG A 156 -19.40 19.07 -15.36
N GLY A 157 -18.42 19.77 -15.94
CA GLY A 157 -18.52 21.13 -16.41
C GLY A 157 -19.02 22.07 -15.32
N VAL A 158 -18.44 22.07 -14.13
CA VAL A 158 -18.74 23.09 -13.14
C VAL A 158 -18.13 24.45 -13.56
N PRO A 159 -18.72 25.60 -13.18
CA PRO A 159 -18.11 26.90 -13.44
C PRO A 159 -16.75 27.05 -12.74
N ASP A 160 -15.75 27.57 -13.43
CA ASP A 160 -14.44 27.83 -12.83
C ASP A 160 -14.45 29.18 -12.10
N LYS A 161 -14.99 29.19 -10.88
CA LYS A 161 -15.02 30.35 -10.00
C LYS A 161 -14.87 29.94 -8.53
N PRO A 162 -14.38 30.84 -7.67
CA PRO A 162 -14.27 30.56 -6.23
C PRO A 162 -15.58 30.08 -5.61
N GLY A 163 -15.49 29.10 -4.71
CA GLY A 163 -16.61 28.55 -3.94
C GLY A 163 -17.34 27.37 -4.60
N VAL A 164 -17.05 27.03 -5.85
CA VAL A 164 -17.69 25.89 -6.54
C VAL A 164 -17.27 24.54 -5.93
N ALA A 165 -15.97 24.32 -5.77
CA ALA A 165 -15.48 23.12 -5.08
C ALA A 165 -16.01 23.03 -3.64
N ALA A 166 -16.07 24.16 -2.93
CA ALA A 166 -16.62 24.20 -1.58
C ALA A 166 -18.09 23.72 -1.53
N GLN A 167 -18.93 24.14 -2.48
CA GLN A 167 -20.32 23.69 -2.55
C GLN A 167 -20.43 22.16 -2.77
N VAL A 168 -19.61 21.61 -3.68
CA VAL A 168 -19.59 20.15 -3.96
C VAL A 168 -19.19 19.37 -2.70
N PHE A 169 -18.07 19.73 -2.08
CA PHE A 169 -17.54 18.96 -0.94
C PHE A 169 -18.31 19.22 0.36
N SER A 170 -18.94 20.39 0.54
CA SER A 170 -19.87 20.62 1.65
C SER A 170 -21.10 19.71 1.55
N ALA A 171 -21.68 19.55 0.36
CA ALA A 171 -22.83 18.66 0.19
C ALA A 171 -22.48 17.19 0.49
N LEU A 172 -21.29 16.72 0.06
CA LEU A 172 -20.81 15.39 0.39
C LEU A 172 -20.57 15.23 1.91
N ALA A 173 -19.95 16.22 2.55
CA ALA A 173 -19.70 16.19 3.99
C ALA A 173 -20.99 16.19 4.82
N GLU A 174 -22.00 16.98 4.44
CA GLU A 174 -23.33 17.01 5.06
C GLU A 174 -24.08 15.67 4.91
N ALA A 175 -23.80 14.95 3.81
CA ALA A 175 -24.29 13.60 3.58
C ALA A 175 -23.45 12.50 4.27
N HIS A 176 -22.42 12.88 5.04
CA HIS A 176 -21.48 11.98 5.70
C HIS A 176 -20.70 11.07 4.74
N VAL A 177 -20.47 11.52 3.51
CA VAL A 177 -19.66 10.80 2.52
C VAL A 177 -18.20 11.19 2.69
N ASN A 178 -17.34 10.21 2.95
CA ASN A 178 -15.90 10.44 3.04
C ASN A 178 -15.30 10.45 1.63
N VAL A 179 -14.51 11.47 1.34
CA VAL A 179 -13.81 11.62 0.07
C VAL A 179 -12.34 11.28 0.28
N ASP A 180 -11.80 10.41 -0.57
CA ASP A 180 -10.39 10.03 -0.57
C ASP A 180 -9.60 10.89 -1.57
N MET A 181 -9.75 10.59 -2.86
CA MET A 181 -9.04 11.27 -3.94
C MET A 181 -9.87 12.43 -4.49
N ILE A 182 -9.28 13.60 -4.70
CA ILE A 182 -9.90 14.73 -5.38
C ILE A 182 -9.04 15.11 -6.58
N ILE A 183 -9.65 15.19 -7.76
CA ILE A 183 -9.01 15.65 -8.99
C ILE A 183 -9.88 16.73 -9.63
N GLN A 184 -9.28 17.89 -9.84
CA GLN A 184 -9.83 18.94 -10.68
C GLN A 184 -8.71 19.43 -11.60
N ASN A 185 -8.91 19.31 -12.90
CA ASN A 185 -7.93 19.79 -13.87
C ASN A 185 -8.12 21.29 -14.15
N VAL A 186 -7.17 21.90 -14.86
CA VAL A 186 -7.28 23.28 -15.35
C VAL A 186 -8.55 23.45 -16.19
N SER A 187 -9.20 24.61 -16.06
CA SER A 187 -10.45 24.85 -16.75
C SER A 187 -10.26 25.05 -18.25
N GLU A 188 -11.21 24.54 -19.02
CA GLU A 188 -11.34 24.83 -20.45
C GLU A 188 -12.59 25.68 -20.66
N LYS A 189 -12.44 26.85 -21.29
CA LYS A 189 -13.56 27.78 -21.57
C LYS A 189 -14.34 28.19 -20.30
N GLY A 190 -13.64 28.32 -19.16
CA GLY A 190 -14.23 28.74 -17.88
C GLY A 190 -15.07 27.66 -17.19
N ARG A 191 -14.92 26.39 -17.58
CA ARG A 191 -15.54 25.23 -16.93
C ARG A 191 -14.50 24.15 -16.69
N SER A 192 -14.70 23.36 -15.64
CA SER A 192 -13.85 22.21 -15.33
C SER A 192 -14.70 21.05 -14.81
N ASP A 193 -14.15 19.84 -14.80
CA ASP A 193 -14.76 18.69 -14.15
C ASP A 193 -14.16 18.56 -12.74
N ILE A 194 -15.00 18.23 -11.76
CA ILE A 194 -14.55 17.84 -10.42
C ILE A 194 -14.82 16.35 -10.27
N SER A 195 -13.75 15.57 -10.18
CA SER A 195 -13.81 14.14 -9.93
C SER A 195 -13.31 13.83 -8.53
N CYS A 196 -13.92 12.85 -7.88
CA CYS A 196 -13.46 12.34 -6.61
C CYS A 196 -13.68 10.83 -6.49
N VAL A 197 -12.95 10.20 -5.57
CA VAL A 197 -13.13 8.81 -5.19
C VAL A 197 -13.76 8.76 -3.80
N ILE A 198 -14.80 7.94 -3.68
CA ILE A 198 -15.53 7.67 -2.43
C ILE A 198 -15.63 6.15 -2.23
N ALA A 199 -16.01 5.70 -1.04
CA ALA A 199 -16.35 4.30 -0.84
C ALA A 199 -17.57 3.93 -1.71
N ALA A 200 -17.56 2.76 -2.34
CA ALA A 200 -18.66 2.31 -3.20
C ALA A 200 -20.01 2.26 -2.44
N GLU A 201 -19.97 1.92 -1.15
CA GLU A 201 -21.16 1.92 -0.29
C GLU A 201 -21.79 3.31 -0.08
N ASP A 202 -21.00 4.38 -0.22
CA ASP A 202 -21.47 5.77 -0.10
C ASP A 202 -22.11 6.30 -1.40
N GLY A 203 -22.02 5.58 -2.51
CA GLY A 203 -22.54 5.96 -3.83
C GLY A 203 -23.98 6.50 -3.79
N PRO A 204 -24.95 5.78 -3.19
CA PRO A 204 -26.33 6.25 -3.08
C PRO A 204 -26.49 7.57 -2.29
N ALA A 205 -25.65 7.82 -1.29
CA ALA A 205 -25.67 9.05 -0.52
C ALA A 205 -25.08 10.22 -1.32
N ALA A 206 -23.94 10.00 -1.98
CA ALA A 206 -23.30 10.97 -2.86
C ALA A 206 -24.22 11.38 -4.01
N ASP A 207 -24.90 10.41 -4.62
CA ASP A 207 -25.91 10.60 -5.67
C ASP A 207 -27.02 11.56 -5.26
N ARG A 208 -27.53 11.42 -4.03
CA ARG A 208 -28.61 12.29 -3.54
C ARG A 208 -28.08 13.70 -3.25
N ALA A 209 -26.91 13.79 -2.62
CA ALA A 209 -26.31 15.07 -2.25
C ALA A 209 -25.93 15.91 -3.47
N LEU A 210 -25.36 15.28 -4.51
CA LEU A 210 -24.78 15.99 -5.65
C LEU A 210 -25.80 16.35 -6.74
N ARG A 211 -26.96 15.69 -6.80
CA ARG A 211 -28.04 16.04 -7.76
C ARG A 211 -28.48 17.50 -7.63
N ASP A 212 -28.70 17.97 -6.41
CA ASP A 212 -29.13 19.35 -6.17
C ASP A 212 -28.01 20.34 -6.47
N VAL A 213 -26.77 19.99 -6.11
CA VAL A 213 -25.58 20.80 -6.38
C VAL A 213 -25.35 20.98 -7.89
N VAL A 214 -25.50 19.91 -8.68
CA VAL A 214 -25.37 19.96 -10.14
C VAL A 214 -26.33 20.99 -10.73
N ALA A 215 -27.59 20.98 -10.28
CA ALA A 215 -28.60 21.94 -10.74
C ALA A 215 -28.27 23.38 -10.32
N GLN A 216 -27.88 23.58 -9.07
CA GLN A 216 -27.54 24.91 -8.53
C GLN A 216 -26.32 25.54 -9.21
N LEU A 217 -25.31 24.72 -9.52
CA LEU A 217 -24.09 25.15 -10.20
C LEU A 217 -24.30 25.37 -11.71
N GLY A 218 -25.42 24.89 -12.26
CA GLY A 218 -25.63 24.80 -13.70
C GLY A 218 -24.56 23.92 -14.37
N ALA A 219 -24.12 22.86 -13.68
CA ALA A 219 -23.16 21.88 -14.17
C ALA A 219 -23.76 21.07 -15.33
N SER A 220 -22.92 20.50 -16.21
CA SER A 220 -23.41 19.78 -17.39
C SER A 220 -23.90 18.36 -17.07
N GLY A 221 -23.52 17.81 -15.92
CA GLY A 221 -24.01 16.51 -15.48
C GLY A 221 -23.27 15.97 -14.27
N TYR A 222 -23.68 14.76 -13.88
CA TYR A 222 -23.09 13.96 -12.83
C TYR A 222 -22.97 12.53 -13.34
N ASP A 223 -21.84 11.89 -13.05
CA ASP A 223 -21.52 10.55 -13.48
C ASP A 223 -20.85 9.80 -12.33
N ALA A 224 -21.25 8.54 -12.12
CA ALA A 224 -20.70 7.67 -11.11
C ALA A 224 -20.34 6.32 -11.72
N ASP A 225 -19.17 5.82 -11.36
CA ASP A 225 -18.60 4.57 -11.86
C ASP A 225 -18.13 3.74 -10.68
N GLU A 226 -18.90 2.69 -10.37
CA GLU A 226 -18.65 1.75 -9.27
C GLU A 226 -17.75 0.58 -9.68
N ARG A 227 -17.28 0.52 -10.94
CA ARG A 227 -16.45 -0.58 -11.46
C ARG A 227 -15.00 -0.17 -11.60
N VAL A 228 -14.48 0.49 -10.58
CA VAL A 228 -13.12 1.02 -10.56
C VAL A 228 -12.32 0.39 -9.44
N ALA A 229 -11.03 0.24 -9.66
CA ALA A 229 -10.08 -0.08 -8.61
C ALA A 229 -9.04 1.03 -8.50
N LYS A 230 -8.62 1.31 -7.27
CA LYS A 230 -7.50 2.18 -6.97
C LYS A 230 -6.27 1.31 -6.74
N ILE A 231 -5.25 1.45 -7.57
CA ILE A 231 -3.94 0.83 -7.36
C ILE A 231 -2.95 1.90 -6.91
N SER A 232 -2.07 1.57 -5.96
CA SER A 232 -1.06 2.52 -5.48
C SER A 232 0.29 1.87 -5.28
N ILE A 233 1.35 2.60 -5.65
CA ILE A 233 2.72 2.29 -5.22
C ILE A 233 3.11 3.23 -4.09
N VAL A 234 3.78 2.70 -3.06
CA VAL A 234 4.19 3.45 -1.87
C VAL A 234 5.68 3.24 -1.60
N GLY A 235 6.40 4.31 -1.30
CA GLY A 235 7.80 4.24 -0.85
C GLY A 235 8.44 5.62 -0.66
N ALA A 236 9.24 5.77 0.39
CA ALA A 236 9.91 7.03 0.71
C ALA A 236 10.90 7.50 -0.38
N GLY A 237 11.54 6.55 -1.07
CA GLY A 237 12.52 6.82 -2.13
C GLY A 237 11.94 7.50 -3.39
N MET A 238 10.62 7.61 -3.50
CA MET A 238 9.95 8.27 -4.63
C MET A 238 10.31 9.75 -4.76
N ARG A 239 10.54 10.45 -3.64
CA ARG A 239 10.86 11.90 -3.64
C ARG A 239 12.10 12.23 -4.46
N ALA A 240 13.08 11.33 -4.45
CA ALA A 240 14.38 11.54 -5.10
C ALA A 240 14.49 10.90 -6.49
N ASN A 241 13.47 10.13 -6.92
CA ASN A 241 13.56 9.35 -8.15
C ASN A 241 12.42 9.67 -9.15
N PRO A 242 12.67 10.54 -10.15
CA PRO A 242 11.65 10.92 -11.13
C PRO A 242 11.20 9.77 -12.05
N TRP A 243 11.94 8.65 -12.09
CA TRP A 243 11.62 7.51 -12.97
C TRP A 243 10.50 6.61 -12.44
N VAL A 244 10.13 6.75 -11.17
CA VAL A 244 9.09 5.90 -10.56
C VAL A 244 7.75 6.04 -11.30
N ALA A 245 7.28 7.27 -11.50
CA ALA A 245 6.02 7.54 -12.19
C ALA A 245 6.07 7.04 -13.64
N ALA A 246 7.19 7.32 -14.34
CA ALA A 246 7.39 6.87 -15.71
C ALA A 246 7.30 5.34 -15.82
N LYS A 247 7.97 4.60 -14.92
CA LYS A 247 7.96 3.13 -14.88
C LYS A 247 6.55 2.60 -14.61
N MET A 248 5.84 3.15 -13.63
CA MET A 248 4.46 2.75 -13.32
C MET A 248 3.54 2.91 -14.54
N PHE A 249 3.55 4.08 -15.19
CA PHE A 249 2.66 4.35 -16.31
C PHE A 249 3.04 3.55 -17.55
N SER A 250 4.33 3.35 -17.84
CA SER A 250 4.76 2.49 -18.94
C SER A 250 4.33 1.04 -18.71
N THR A 251 4.48 0.52 -17.49
CA THR A 251 4.07 -0.85 -17.14
C THR A 251 2.57 -1.04 -17.31
N LEU A 252 1.73 -0.09 -16.88
CA LEU A 252 0.28 -0.17 -17.09
C LEU A 252 -0.09 -0.07 -18.58
N ALA A 253 0.59 0.79 -19.34
CA ALA A 253 0.37 0.94 -20.77
C ALA A 253 0.75 -0.32 -21.58
N GLU A 254 1.82 -1.02 -21.20
CA GLU A 254 2.24 -2.29 -21.83
C GLU A 254 1.20 -3.40 -21.64
N LEU A 255 0.45 -3.37 -20.54
CA LEU A 255 -0.69 -4.26 -20.29
C LEU A 255 -1.97 -3.81 -21.02
N GLY A 256 -1.95 -2.65 -21.69
CA GLY A 256 -3.15 -2.05 -22.28
C GLY A 256 -4.19 -1.65 -21.22
N ILE A 257 -3.75 -1.28 -20.02
CA ILE A 257 -4.62 -0.78 -18.94
C ILE A 257 -4.72 0.74 -19.08
N ASN A 258 -5.94 1.24 -19.27
CA ASN A 258 -6.20 2.67 -19.27
C ASN A 258 -6.15 3.22 -17.83
N ILE A 259 -5.61 4.43 -17.69
CA ILE A 259 -5.59 5.15 -16.40
C ILE A 259 -6.66 6.24 -16.46
N ASP A 260 -7.64 6.16 -15.58
CA ASP A 260 -8.76 7.12 -15.53
C ASP A 260 -8.41 8.36 -14.71
N MET A 261 -7.70 8.15 -13.59
CA MET A 261 -7.33 9.19 -12.64
C MET A 261 -5.94 8.91 -12.08
N ILE A 262 -5.19 9.98 -11.81
CA ILE A 262 -3.87 9.92 -11.17
C ILE A 262 -3.87 10.90 -10.00
N SER A 263 -3.44 10.43 -8.84
CA SER A 263 -3.17 11.27 -7.67
C SER A 263 -1.84 10.89 -7.05
N THR A 264 -1.15 11.87 -6.48
CA THR A 264 0.18 11.68 -5.91
C THR A 264 0.31 12.35 -4.55
N SER A 265 1.07 11.72 -3.66
CA SER A 265 1.66 12.32 -2.46
C SER A 265 3.19 12.28 -2.60
N PRO A 266 3.96 12.85 -1.66
CA PRO A 266 5.42 12.78 -1.72
C PRO A 266 5.99 11.35 -1.78
N ILE A 267 5.25 10.33 -1.31
CA ILE A 267 5.72 8.94 -1.22
C ILE A 267 4.70 7.92 -1.76
N LYS A 268 3.70 8.38 -2.52
CA LYS A 268 2.65 7.53 -3.10
C LYS A 268 2.23 8.03 -4.48
N ILE A 269 2.02 7.11 -5.42
CA ILE A 269 1.26 7.38 -6.66
C ILE A 269 0.10 6.41 -6.70
N SER A 270 -1.10 6.94 -6.88
CA SER A 270 -2.34 6.18 -7.01
C SER A 270 -2.94 6.39 -8.40
N CYS A 271 -3.39 5.30 -9.01
CA CYS A 271 -4.13 5.31 -10.27
C CYS A 271 -5.50 4.65 -10.07
N VAL A 272 -6.53 5.24 -10.67
CA VAL A 272 -7.83 4.59 -10.82
C VAL A 272 -7.87 3.90 -12.18
N ILE A 273 -8.22 2.61 -12.18
CA ILE A 273 -8.27 1.74 -13.36
C ILE A 273 -9.57 0.92 -13.34
N ASP A 274 -9.86 0.21 -14.43
CA ASP A 274 -10.94 -0.78 -14.48
C ASP A 274 -10.69 -1.90 -13.44
N GLU A 275 -11.68 -2.18 -12.59
CA GLU A 275 -11.58 -3.15 -11.50
C GLU A 275 -11.18 -4.55 -11.99
N THR A 276 -11.61 -4.94 -13.18
CA THR A 276 -11.34 -6.28 -13.75
C THR A 276 -9.86 -6.52 -14.05
N ARG A 277 -9.04 -5.46 -14.08
CA ARG A 277 -7.60 -5.51 -14.37
C ARG A 277 -6.72 -5.40 -13.13
N VAL A 278 -7.30 -5.26 -11.93
CA VAL A 278 -6.55 -4.95 -10.70
C VAL A 278 -5.49 -5.98 -10.35
N GLU A 279 -5.83 -7.28 -10.38
CA GLU A 279 -4.88 -8.32 -9.99
C GLU A 279 -3.70 -8.43 -10.96
N GLU A 280 -3.96 -8.27 -12.26
CA GLU A 280 -2.92 -8.24 -13.28
C GLU A 280 -2.00 -7.03 -13.09
N ALA A 281 -2.58 -5.84 -12.89
CA ALA A 281 -1.82 -4.62 -12.64
C ALA A 281 -0.93 -4.75 -11.40
N VAL A 282 -1.47 -5.25 -10.29
CA VAL A 282 -0.72 -5.40 -9.03
C VAL A 282 0.44 -6.38 -9.19
N ARG A 283 0.22 -7.54 -9.82
CA ARG A 283 1.29 -8.53 -10.08
C ARG A 283 2.40 -7.93 -10.94
N THR A 284 2.05 -7.30 -12.05
CA THR A 284 3.05 -6.77 -12.98
C THR A 284 3.79 -5.58 -12.39
N LEU A 285 3.11 -4.68 -11.65
CA LEU A 285 3.78 -3.59 -10.95
C LEU A 285 4.72 -4.10 -9.87
N HIS A 286 4.32 -5.12 -9.11
CA HIS A 286 5.16 -5.70 -8.07
C HIS A 286 6.47 -6.27 -8.64
N THR A 287 6.38 -7.04 -9.73
CA THR A 287 7.57 -7.52 -10.46
C THR A 287 8.35 -6.37 -11.10
N ALA A 288 7.67 -5.40 -11.72
CA ALA A 288 8.34 -4.27 -12.37
C ALA A 288 9.16 -3.45 -11.36
N PHE A 289 8.72 -3.32 -10.12
CA PHE A 289 9.48 -2.64 -9.06
C PHE A 289 10.42 -3.56 -8.27
N GLU A 290 10.66 -4.78 -8.76
CA GLU A 290 11.63 -5.74 -8.20
C GLU A 290 11.34 -6.07 -6.72
N LEU A 291 10.07 -5.99 -6.31
CA LEU A 291 9.64 -6.30 -4.94
C LEU A 291 9.64 -7.80 -4.64
N ASP A 292 9.69 -8.61 -5.70
CA ASP A 292 9.82 -10.06 -5.73
C ASP A 292 11.19 -10.58 -5.23
N ASP A 293 12.22 -9.72 -5.30
CA ASP A 293 13.61 -10.08 -5.03
C ASP A 293 14.07 -9.63 -3.63
N GLN A 294 13.19 -8.94 -2.88
CA GLN A 294 13.44 -8.55 -1.48
C GLN A 294 13.39 -9.75 -0.52
N CYS A 295 12.92 -10.91 -0.99
CA CYS A 295 12.79 -12.16 -0.24
C CYS A 295 14.11 -12.96 -0.12
N VAL A 296 15.31 -12.37 -0.31
CA VAL A 296 16.55 -13.13 -0.16
C VAL A 296 16.62 -13.69 1.26
N TYR A 297 16.33 -14.98 1.37
CA TYR A 297 16.34 -15.76 2.58
C TYR A 297 17.61 -15.46 3.37
N ALA A 298 17.46 -14.87 4.56
CA ALA A 298 18.44 -15.05 5.61
C ALA A 298 18.45 -16.55 5.91
N GLU A 299 19.41 -17.29 5.34
CA GLU A 299 19.70 -18.65 5.80
C GLU A 299 19.98 -18.57 7.29
N SER A 300 19.07 -19.09 8.11
CA SER A 300 19.31 -19.31 9.53
C SER A 300 20.58 -20.14 9.69
N PRO A 301 21.57 -19.70 10.49
CA PRO A 301 22.85 -20.38 10.58
C PRO A 301 22.77 -21.58 11.54
N GLU A 302 21.88 -22.56 11.31
CA GLU A 302 21.94 -23.85 12.00
C GLU A 302 21.47 -25.01 11.12
N GLY A 303 22.38 -25.96 10.85
CA GLY A 303 22.03 -27.32 10.39
C GLY A 303 22.65 -27.75 9.06
N GLY A 304 23.96 -27.98 9.02
CA GLY A 304 24.66 -28.45 7.83
C GLY A 304 24.33 -29.89 7.39
N ALA A 305 24.35 -30.11 6.08
CA ALA A 305 24.88 -31.32 5.47
C ALA A 305 25.35 -31.02 4.04
N ALA A 306 26.63 -31.30 3.80
CA ALA A 306 27.34 -30.98 2.57
C ALA A 306 26.75 -31.66 1.32
N ALA A 307 26.42 -30.87 0.30
CA ALA A 307 26.35 -31.32 -1.08
C ALA A 307 27.42 -30.56 -1.89
N LYS A 308 28.60 -31.17 -2.00
CA LYS A 308 29.68 -30.71 -2.89
C LYS A 308 29.14 -30.59 -4.32
N ARG A 309 29.03 -29.36 -4.84
CA ARG A 309 28.93 -29.15 -6.29
C ARG A 309 30.26 -29.57 -6.93
N ALA A 310 30.22 -30.68 -7.66
CA ALA A 310 31.33 -31.12 -8.51
C ALA A 310 31.48 -30.16 -9.70
N ALA A 311 32.68 -29.61 -9.87
CA ALA A 311 33.07 -28.92 -11.10
C ALA A 311 33.11 -29.92 -12.27
N PRO A 312 32.73 -29.54 -13.50
CA PRO A 312 32.86 -30.43 -14.64
C PRO A 312 34.35 -30.59 -14.98
N ALA A 313 34.82 -31.84 -14.88
CA ALA A 313 36.18 -32.24 -15.24
C ALA A 313 36.39 -32.12 -16.75
N LYS A 314 37.50 -31.47 -17.13
CA LYS A 314 38.09 -31.53 -18.46
C LYS A 314 38.49 -32.97 -18.76
N SER A 315 37.84 -33.62 -19.72
CA SER A 315 38.30 -34.90 -20.26
C SER A 315 39.47 -34.67 -21.23
N GLY A 316 40.68 -34.97 -20.78
CA GLY A 316 41.80 -35.24 -21.67
C GLY A 316 41.96 -36.74 -21.86
N ALA A 317 41.95 -37.20 -23.11
CA ALA A 317 42.56 -38.47 -23.48
C ALA A 317 43.31 -38.28 -24.80
N ALA A 318 44.62 -38.42 -24.72
CA ALA A 318 45.54 -38.31 -25.82
C ALA A 318 45.81 -39.67 -26.49
N ALA A 319 46.07 -39.59 -27.79
CA ALA A 319 47.02 -40.37 -28.58
C ALA A 319 46.63 -41.79 -29.04
N ARG A 320 46.59 -42.00 -30.37
CA ARG A 320 47.77 -42.45 -31.16
C ARG A 320 47.44 -42.73 -32.64
N LYS A 321 48.38 -42.26 -33.49
CA LYS A 321 48.99 -42.89 -34.69
C LYS A 321 48.20 -43.11 -36.00
N GLY A 322 48.90 -42.77 -37.10
CA GLY A 322 48.80 -43.39 -38.43
C GLY A 322 48.21 -42.47 -39.49
N ALA A 323 49.01 -41.70 -40.25
CA ALA A 323 49.72 -42.08 -41.48
C ALA A 323 48.84 -42.17 -42.75
N ALA A 324 49.25 -41.36 -43.74
CA ALA A 324 49.08 -41.50 -45.19
C ALA A 324 47.72 -41.14 -45.86
N GLY A 325 47.83 -40.45 -47.00
CA GLY A 325 46.98 -40.74 -48.17
C GLY A 325 46.08 -39.62 -48.72
N GLU A 326 46.67 -38.72 -49.51
CA GLU A 326 46.27 -38.34 -50.89
C GLU A 326 44.82 -38.51 -51.42
N LYS A 327 44.38 -37.50 -52.20
CA LYS A 327 43.29 -37.43 -53.21
C LYS A 327 41.84 -37.33 -52.65
N GLY A 328 40.93 -36.51 -53.16
CA GLY A 328 40.83 -35.63 -54.33
C GLY A 328 39.34 -35.22 -54.52
N ALA A 329 39.09 -34.33 -55.49
CA ALA A 329 37.79 -33.87 -56.03
C ALA A 329 36.96 -32.90 -55.14
N ALA A 330 36.76 -31.61 -55.50
CA ALA A 330 36.08 -31.00 -56.65
C ALA A 330 34.58 -30.73 -56.42
N GLY A 331 34.13 -29.50 -56.74
CA GLY A 331 32.72 -29.06 -56.78
C GLY A 331 32.47 -27.80 -55.95
N GLU A 332 32.64 -26.56 -56.46
CA GLU A 332 31.62 -25.77 -57.22
C GLU A 332 30.30 -25.62 -56.42
N LYS A 333 29.71 -24.46 -56.10
CA LYS A 333 29.52 -23.19 -56.83
C LYS A 333 29.21 -22.03 -55.86
N ARG A 334 29.48 -20.83 -56.38
CA ARG A 334 29.05 -19.50 -55.91
C ARG A 334 27.52 -19.38 -55.77
N SER A 335 27.07 -18.57 -54.82
CA SER A 335 26.30 -17.34 -55.08
C SER A 335 25.79 -16.73 -53.76
N SER A 336 26.12 -15.44 -53.59
CA SER A 336 25.33 -14.36 -52.96
C SER A 336 24.73 -14.59 -51.57
#